data_AF-A0A496LGX3-F1
#
_entry.id   AF-A0A496LGX3-F1
#
_cell.length_a   1.000
_cell.length_b   1.000
_cell.length_c   1.000
_cell.angle_alpha   90.00
_cell.angle_beta   90.00
_cell.angle_gamma   90.00
#
_symmetry.space_group_name_H-M   'P 1'
#
loop_
_entity.id
_entity.type
_entity.pdbx_description
1 polymer ?
#
loop_
_entity_poly.entity_id
_entity_poly.type
_entity_poly.pdbx_seq_one_letter_code
_entity_poly.pdbx_strand_id
1 'polypeptide(L)'
;MEKSKILIVEDNKALAKLIAKKMEDNTEMRVDVAHSLAEAQAFLTKAKDYFITLLDLNLPDAPNGEVVDFVASKGLPIIVLTGSMDDKTRETFMDKDIVDYVYKGNMSDVNYIFHMIDRLKNNKQYKVMVVEDVMQTRNDVKKILQNLQFQVFTAAHGEEAMNYFADNPDIKLVVSDYGMPVKDGLEVLKELREQKDKNELGVIMMTSANENVSGAVFLKNGANDFIAKPFLKEELICRVNNTIENMENINKIANFANKDFLTGLFNRRYFYDDMQEYLASLEENPMPYAVAVIDVDGLKNINDKYGQDSGDKILKLLAKKLIDDTKSSDIAARFGGGEFCVLLKNVSQEDAVKFFVGLRAAIAANPVNIKNESVKISVSIGVTFGKSDYNVDEILELADEALYRAKQNGRNRVEIA
;
A
#
# COMPACT_ATOMS: atom_id res chain seq x y z
N MET A 1 -3.09 -9.72 -18.64
CA MET A 1 -1.75 -9.95 -18.05
C MET A 1 -1.62 -11.45 -17.83
N GLU A 2 -0.59 -12.08 -18.39
CA GLU A 2 -0.33 -13.50 -18.14
C GLU A 2 -0.20 -13.75 -16.64
N LYS A 3 -0.89 -14.77 -16.14
CA LYS A 3 -0.76 -15.20 -14.74
C LYS A 3 0.70 -15.56 -14.49
N SER A 4 1.36 -14.79 -13.62
CA SER A 4 2.69 -15.13 -13.14
C SER A 4 2.69 -16.55 -12.56
N LYS A 5 3.70 -17.34 -12.91
CA LYS A 5 3.85 -18.72 -12.47
C LYS A 5 4.85 -18.85 -11.32
N ILE A 6 4.70 -19.89 -10.52
CA ILE A 6 5.68 -20.32 -9.53
C ILE A 6 6.18 -21.69 -9.96
N LEU A 7 7.50 -21.91 -9.92
CA LEU A 7 8.09 -23.23 -10.13
C LEU A 7 8.59 -23.78 -8.80
N ILE A 8 8.12 -24.97 -8.42
CA ILE A 8 8.66 -25.72 -7.29
C ILE A 8 9.51 -26.85 -7.87
N VAL A 9 10.76 -26.96 -7.43
CA VAL A 9 11.67 -28.06 -7.76
C VAL A 9 11.99 -28.80 -6.47
N GLU A 10 11.33 -29.95 -6.28
CA GLU A 10 11.41 -30.75 -5.05
C GLU A 10 11.20 -32.23 -5.42
N ASP A 11 12.16 -33.08 -5.07
CA ASP A 11 12.17 -34.50 -5.39
C ASP A 11 11.11 -35.28 -4.58
N ASN A 12 10.85 -34.83 -3.35
CA ASN A 12 9.79 -35.36 -2.50
C ASN A 12 8.41 -34.96 -3.03
N LYS A 13 7.82 -35.85 -3.84
CA LYS A 13 6.50 -35.67 -4.44
C LYS A 13 5.39 -35.30 -3.46
N ALA A 14 5.43 -35.83 -2.23
CA ALA A 14 4.41 -35.55 -1.22
C ALA A 14 4.54 -34.11 -0.70
N LEU A 15 5.75 -33.67 -0.40
CA LEU A 15 6.03 -32.31 0.04
C LEU A 15 5.77 -31.30 -1.09
N ALA A 16 6.25 -31.57 -2.29
CA ALA A 16 6.02 -30.73 -3.47
C ALA A 16 4.51 -30.50 -3.71
N LYS A 17 3.71 -31.57 -3.62
CA LYS A 17 2.24 -31.50 -3.77
C LYS A 17 1.58 -30.72 -2.63
N LEU A 18 2.08 -30.85 -1.39
CA LEU A 18 1.58 -30.11 -0.24
C LEU A 18 1.82 -28.60 -0.40
N ILE A 19 3.05 -28.22 -0.75
CA ILE A 19 3.42 -26.82 -0.99
C ILE A 19 2.59 -26.27 -2.16
N ALA A 20 2.52 -27.00 -3.29
CA ALA A 20 1.77 -26.57 -4.46
C ALA A 20 0.28 -26.36 -4.17
N LYS A 21 -0.38 -27.33 -3.54
CA LYS A 21 -1.80 -27.21 -3.19
C LYS A 21 -2.07 -25.98 -2.33
N LYS A 22 -1.22 -25.76 -1.32
CA LYS A 22 -1.39 -24.63 -0.41
C LYS A 22 -1.06 -23.28 -1.08
N MET A 23 -0.16 -23.25 -2.07
CA MET A 23 0.04 -22.07 -2.92
C MET A 23 -1.19 -21.80 -3.79
N GLU A 24 -1.76 -22.82 -4.42
CA GLU A 24 -2.95 -22.69 -5.28
C GLU A 24 -4.20 -22.25 -4.50
N ASP A 25 -4.36 -22.71 -3.25
CA ASP A 25 -5.47 -22.34 -2.39
C ASP A 25 -5.41 -20.86 -1.92
N ASN A 26 -4.21 -20.27 -1.87
CA ASN A 26 -3.97 -18.94 -1.27
C ASN A 26 -3.42 -17.88 -2.25
N THR A 27 -3.09 -18.26 -3.47
CA THR A 27 -2.54 -17.35 -4.48
C THR A 27 -3.28 -17.48 -5.80
N GLU A 28 -3.42 -16.38 -6.55
CA GLU A 28 -3.97 -16.42 -7.91
C GLU A 28 -2.95 -16.92 -8.96
N MET A 29 -1.76 -17.34 -8.51
CA MET A 29 -0.65 -17.78 -9.35
C MET A 29 -0.78 -19.26 -9.70
N ARG A 30 -0.33 -19.61 -10.90
CA ARG A 30 -0.25 -21.02 -11.30
C ARG A 30 1.04 -21.61 -10.77
N VAL A 31 0.95 -22.82 -10.21
CA VAL A 31 2.12 -23.55 -9.72
C VAL A 31 2.46 -24.66 -10.70
N ASP A 32 3.69 -24.69 -11.19
CA ASP A 32 4.26 -25.85 -11.87
C ASP A 32 5.24 -26.54 -10.93
N VAL A 33 5.32 -27.87 -11.00
CA VAL A 33 6.14 -28.71 -10.12
C VAL A 33 7.08 -29.56 -10.97
N ALA A 34 8.36 -29.54 -10.63
CA ALA A 34 9.40 -30.40 -11.16
C ALA A 34 10.01 -31.24 -10.02
N HIS A 35 10.46 -32.45 -10.35
CA HIS A 35 11.06 -33.39 -9.39
C HIS A 35 12.54 -33.68 -9.67
N SER A 36 13.13 -33.00 -10.65
CA SER A 36 14.53 -33.13 -11.06
C SER A 36 15.01 -31.86 -11.74
N LEU A 37 16.34 -31.68 -11.85
CA LEU A 37 16.92 -30.59 -12.62
C LEU A 37 16.52 -30.68 -14.09
N ALA A 38 16.49 -31.87 -14.69
CA ALA A 38 16.06 -32.06 -16.08
C ALA A 38 14.61 -31.58 -16.33
N GLU A 39 13.68 -31.88 -15.40
CA GLU A 39 12.31 -31.38 -15.48
C GLU A 39 12.24 -29.86 -15.30
N ALA A 40 12.99 -29.30 -14.35
CA ALA A 40 13.06 -27.85 -14.15
C ALA A 40 13.58 -27.13 -15.41
N GLN A 41 14.57 -27.69 -16.10
CA GLN A 41 15.08 -27.17 -17.37
C GLN A 41 14.01 -27.12 -18.46
N ALA A 42 13.14 -28.13 -18.54
CA ALA A 42 12.05 -28.16 -19.52
C ALA A 42 11.04 -27.03 -19.29
N PHE A 43 10.64 -26.78 -18.03
CA PHE A 43 9.76 -25.65 -17.67
C PHE A 43 10.41 -24.30 -17.95
N LEU A 44 11.70 -24.14 -17.62
CA LEU A 44 12.43 -22.88 -17.73
C LEU A 44 12.87 -22.52 -19.15
N THR A 45 12.46 -23.29 -20.16
CA THR A 45 12.46 -22.81 -21.56
C THR A 45 11.61 -21.54 -21.74
N LYS A 46 10.57 -21.37 -20.91
CA LYS A 46 9.74 -20.16 -20.81
C LYS A 46 9.99 -19.42 -19.49
N ALA A 47 11.25 -19.22 -19.11
CA ALA A 47 11.64 -18.61 -17.83
C ALA A 47 10.91 -17.30 -17.50
N LYS A 48 10.62 -16.45 -18.50
CA LYS A 48 9.96 -15.15 -18.30
C LYS A 48 8.52 -15.24 -17.74
N ASP A 49 7.90 -16.41 -17.81
CA ASP A 49 6.55 -16.63 -17.25
C ASP A 49 6.58 -16.79 -15.71
N TYR A 50 7.76 -17.10 -15.15
CA TYR A 50 7.92 -17.40 -13.74
C TYR A 50 8.25 -16.14 -12.93
N PHE A 51 7.50 -15.94 -11.85
CA PHE A 51 7.75 -14.88 -10.89
C PHE A 51 8.82 -15.27 -9.86
N ILE A 52 8.79 -16.52 -9.41
CA ILE A 52 9.71 -17.04 -8.40
C ILE A 52 9.88 -18.55 -8.53
N THR A 53 11.00 -19.04 -8.03
CA THR A 53 11.35 -20.46 -8.00
C THR A 53 11.66 -20.90 -6.58
N LEU A 54 11.20 -22.11 -6.21
CA LEU A 54 11.51 -22.75 -4.94
C LEU A 54 12.32 -24.00 -5.23
N LEU A 55 13.55 -24.03 -4.73
CA LEU A 55 14.55 -25.00 -5.16
C LEU A 55 15.05 -25.80 -3.98
N ASP A 56 14.78 -27.10 -3.98
CA ASP A 56 15.50 -28.03 -3.11
C ASP A 56 16.97 -28.14 -3.55
N LEU A 57 17.87 -28.17 -2.58
CA LEU A 57 19.31 -28.30 -2.83
C LEU A 57 19.72 -29.70 -3.27
N ASN A 58 19.01 -30.73 -2.80
CA ASN A 58 19.41 -32.11 -2.96
C ASN A 58 18.47 -32.84 -3.91
N LEU A 59 18.71 -32.70 -5.22
CA LEU A 59 17.95 -33.42 -6.24
C LEU A 59 18.67 -34.70 -6.69
N PRO A 60 17.94 -35.73 -7.17
CA PRO A 60 18.54 -36.98 -7.64
C PRO A 60 19.59 -36.82 -8.76
N ASP A 61 19.41 -35.82 -9.62
CA ASP A 61 20.28 -35.48 -10.76
C ASP A 61 21.10 -34.19 -10.54
N ALA A 62 20.97 -33.55 -9.38
CA ALA A 62 21.69 -32.34 -8.96
C ALA A 62 21.81 -32.29 -7.42
N PRO A 63 22.73 -33.08 -6.84
CA PRO A 63 22.80 -33.29 -5.39
C PRO A 63 23.54 -32.20 -4.61
N ASN A 64 24.13 -31.20 -5.28
CA ASN A 64 24.94 -30.15 -4.65
C ASN A 64 24.36 -28.74 -4.90
N GLY A 65 23.07 -28.63 -5.19
CA GLY A 65 22.41 -27.37 -5.50
C GLY A 65 22.75 -26.80 -6.88
N GLU A 66 23.16 -27.63 -7.84
CA GLU A 66 23.43 -27.22 -9.24
C GLU A 66 22.20 -26.56 -9.89
N VAL A 67 20.99 -26.91 -9.41
CA VAL A 67 19.74 -26.27 -9.81
C VAL A 67 19.70 -24.78 -9.48
N VAL A 68 20.28 -24.36 -8.36
CA VAL A 68 20.33 -22.94 -7.97
C VAL A 68 21.16 -22.14 -8.96
N ASP A 69 22.31 -22.66 -9.36
CA ASP A 69 23.18 -22.00 -10.34
C ASP A 69 22.52 -21.91 -11.72
N PHE A 70 21.84 -22.99 -12.13
CA PHE A 70 21.09 -22.99 -13.38
C PHE A 70 19.99 -21.93 -13.38
N VAL A 71 19.18 -21.85 -12.33
CA VAL A 71 18.08 -20.89 -12.24
C VAL A 71 18.59 -19.45 -12.08
N ALA A 72 19.66 -19.25 -11.32
CA ALA A 72 20.29 -17.94 -11.16
C ALA A 72 20.78 -17.40 -12.51
N SER A 73 21.31 -18.27 -13.38
CA SER A 73 21.71 -17.89 -14.75
C SER A 73 20.54 -17.40 -15.63
N LYS A 74 19.29 -17.66 -15.24
CA LYS A 74 18.08 -17.15 -15.90
C LYS A 74 17.59 -15.82 -15.34
N GLY A 75 18.21 -15.32 -14.27
CA GLY A 75 17.81 -14.07 -13.60
C GLY A 75 16.46 -14.16 -12.89
N LEU A 76 16.08 -15.36 -12.44
CA LEU A 76 14.84 -15.56 -11.70
C LEU A 76 15.06 -15.46 -10.19
N PRO A 77 14.10 -14.90 -9.43
CA PRO A 77 14.16 -14.94 -7.97
C PRO A 77 14.10 -16.38 -7.44
N ILE A 78 14.98 -16.69 -6.48
CA ILE A 78 15.17 -18.03 -5.91
C ILE A 78 14.92 -18.01 -4.40
N ILE A 79 14.08 -18.92 -3.93
CA ILE A 79 14.02 -19.33 -2.53
C ILE A 79 14.59 -20.74 -2.45
N VAL A 80 15.64 -20.92 -1.65
CA VAL A 80 16.25 -22.23 -1.43
C VAL A 80 15.50 -22.97 -0.33
N LEU A 81 15.18 -24.24 -0.56
CA LEU A 81 14.58 -25.15 0.41
C LEU A 81 15.65 -26.13 0.92
N THR A 82 15.72 -26.32 2.23
CA THR A 82 16.75 -27.16 2.83
C THR A 82 16.25 -28.04 3.98
N GLY A 83 16.73 -29.28 4.02
CA GLY A 83 16.48 -30.22 5.10
C GLY A 83 17.37 -30.03 6.33
N SER A 84 18.35 -29.14 6.31
CA SER A 84 19.25 -28.84 7.43
C SER A 84 19.61 -27.35 7.54
N MET A 85 19.65 -26.85 8.77
CA MET A 85 20.16 -25.51 9.10
C MET A 85 21.62 -25.64 9.56
N ASP A 86 22.53 -26.04 8.67
CA ASP A 86 23.97 -26.05 8.95
C ASP A 86 24.65 -24.82 8.34
N ASP A 87 25.60 -24.24 9.10
CA ASP A 87 26.28 -23.00 8.72
C ASP A 87 27.04 -23.11 7.39
N LYS A 88 27.53 -24.32 7.05
CA LYS A 88 28.28 -24.56 5.82
C LYS A 88 27.40 -24.43 4.57
N THR A 89 26.21 -25.02 4.60
CA THR A 89 25.23 -24.86 3.51
C THR A 89 24.81 -23.40 3.40
N ARG A 90 24.56 -22.73 4.51
CA ARG A 90 24.26 -21.30 4.53
C ARG A 90 25.36 -20.47 3.85
N GLU A 91 26.62 -20.59 4.29
CA GLU A 91 27.76 -19.88 3.69
C GLU A 91 27.87 -20.12 2.18
N THR A 92 27.58 -21.34 1.70
CA THR A 92 27.68 -21.70 0.28
C THR A 92 26.68 -20.95 -0.61
N PHE A 93 25.48 -20.65 -0.10
CA PHE A 93 24.40 -20.05 -0.88
C PHE A 93 24.17 -18.57 -0.55
N MET A 94 24.77 -18.06 0.52
CA MET A 94 24.65 -16.65 0.93
C MET A 94 25.29 -15.67 -0.05
N ASP A 95 26.39 -16.06 -0.69
CA ASP A 95 27.05 -15.27 -1.74
C ASP A 95 26.34 -15.35 -3.10
N LYS A 96 25.36 -16.25 -3.24
CA LYS A 96 24.57 -16.41 -4.46
C LYS A 96 23.41 -15.41 -4.48
N ASP A 97 22.92 -15.14 -5.69
CA ASP A 97 21.84 -14.19 -5.94
C ASP A 97 20.45 -14.77 -5.63
N ILE A 98 20.29 -15.24 -4.39
CA ILE A 98 19.03 -15.78 -3.88
C ILE A 98 18.25 -14.71 -3.12
N VAL A 99 16.94 -14.87 -3.04
CA VAL A 99 16.08 -14.06 -2.18
C VAL A 99 16.32 -14.45 -0.73
N ASP A 100 16.13 -15.74 -0.43
CA ASP A 100 16.23 -16.27 0.92
C ASP A 100 16.45 -17.80 0.94
N TYR A 101 16.79 -18.32 2.12
CA TYR A 101 17.04 -19.73 2.41
C TYR A 101 16.11 -20.20 3.53
N VAL A 102 15.29 -21.21 3.26
CA VAL A 102 14.22 -21.66 4.15
C VAL A 102 14.34 -23.14 4.50
N TYR A 103 14.24 -23.44 5.80
CA TYR A 103 14.17 -24.80 6.33
C TYR A 103 12.85 -25.48 5.97
N LYS A 104 12.86 -26.76 5.55
CA LYS A 104 11.62 -27.49 5.15
C LYS A 104 11.16 -28.53 6.19
N GLY A 105 11.36 -28.27 7.48
CA GLY A 105 11.15 -29.27 8.53
C GLY A 105 9.72 -29.39 9.06
N ASN A 106 8.90 -28.34 8.97
CA ASN A 106 7.55 -28.34 9.53
C ASN A 106 6.55 -27.46 8.75
N MET A 107 5.28 -27.49 9.18
CA MET A 107 4.18 -26.76 8.53
C MET A 107 4.30 -25.23 8.64
N SER A 108 4.98 -24.73 9.67
CA SER A 108 5.25 -23.30 9.89
C SER A 108 6.28 -22.79 8.89
N ASP A 109 7.27 -23.60 8.52
CA ASP A 109 8.24 -23.19 7.51
C ASP A 109 7.60 -23.07 6.13
N VAL A 110 6.66 -23.98 5.83
CA VAL A 110 5.83 -23.87 4.62
C VAL A 110 4.97 -22.60 4.66
N ASN A 111 4.44 -22.20 5.83
CA ASN A 111 3.74 -20.91 5.99
C ASN A 111 4.64 -19.71 5.67
N TYR A 112 5.87 -19.73 6.18
CA TYR A 112 6.85 -18.67 5.96
C TYR A 112 7.12 -18.44 4.47
N ILE A 113 7.24 -19.52 3.68
CA ILE A 113 7.39 -19.45 2.23
C ILE A 113 6.24 -18.67 1.57
N PHE A 114 4.98 -18.93 1.93
CA PHE A 114 3.87 -18.18 1.33
C PHE A 114 3.89 -16.71 1.74
N HIS A 115 4.16 -16.42 3.02
CA HIS A 115 4.30 -15.05 3.49
C HIS A 115 5.38 -14.31 2.71
N MET A 116 6.54 -14.94 2.49
CA MET A 116 7.62 -14.37 1.67
C MET A 116 7.17 -14.10 0.24
N ILE A 117 6.49 -15.05 -0.42
CA ILE A 117 6.03 -14.87 -1.81
C ILE A 117 5.01 -13.73 -1.93
N ASP A 118 4.05 -13.65 -1.01
CA ASP A 118 3.10 -12.53 -0.98
C ASP A 118 3.82 -11.21 -0.72
N ARG A 119 4.79 -11.20 0.19
CA ARG A 119 5.63 -10.04 0.49
C ARG A 119 6.36 -9.54 -0.75
N LEU A 120 7.05 -10.43 -1.48
CA LEU A 120 7.75 -10.10 -2.72
C LEU A 120 6.82 -9.56 -3.80
N LYS A 121 5.60 -10.11 -3.92
CA LYS A 121 4.60 -9.60 -4.87
C LYS A 121 4.21 -8.17 -4.52
N ASN A 122 3.93 -7.92 -3.25
CA ASN A 122 3.49 -6.62 -2.75
C ASN A 122 4.62 -5.58 -2.77
N ASN A 123 5.88 -5.99 -2.60
CA ASN A 123 7.05 -5.10 -2.63
C ASN A 123 7.24 -4.37 -3.96
N LYS A 124 6.78 -4.96 -5.08
CA LYS A 124 6.86 -4.34 -6.42
C LYS A 124 6.21 -2.98 -6.52
N GLN A 125 5.20 -2.71 -5.69
CA GLN A 125 4.49 -1.44 -5.70
C GLN A 125 5.25 -0.33 -4.96
N TYR A 126 6.29 -0.67 -4.20
CA TYR A 126 6.99 0.27 -3.33
C TYR A 126 8.33 0.70 -3.92
N LYS A 127 8.55 2.02 -3.89
CA LYS A 127 9.85 2.63 -4.11
C LYS A 127 10.62 2.70 -2.79
N VAL A 128 11.89 2.31 -2.83
CA VAL A 128 12.80 2.35 -1.68
C VAL A 128 14.09 3.05 -2.07
N MET A 129 14.71 3.76 -1.15
CA MET A 129 15.95 4.49 -1.41
C MET A 129 17.07 4.00 -0.48
N VAL A 130 18.24 3.75 -1.06
CA VAL A 130 19.48 3.47 -0.32
C VAL A 130 20.34 4.72 -0.37
N VAL A 131 20.73 5.23 0.79
CA VAL A 131 21.65 6.36 0.92
C VAL A 131 22.90 5.87 1.64
N GLU A 132 24.01 5.81 0.94
CA GLU A 132 25.26 5.23 1.47
C GLU A 132 26.41 5.75 0.61
N ASP A 133 27.49 6.24 1.19
CA ASP A 133 28.58 6.87 0.45
C ASP A 133 29.52 5.83 -0.16
N VAL A 134 29.76 4.72 0.54
CA VAL A 134 30.58 3.61 0.07
C VAL A 134 29.87 2.86 -1.06
N MET A 135 30.38 3.00 -2.29
CA MET A 135 29.78 2.40 -3.49
C MET A 135 29.54 0.89 -3.36
N GLN A 136 30.46 0.15 -2.73
CA GLN A 136 30.33 -1.29 -2.54
C GLN A 136 29.12 -1.62 -1.66
N THR A 137 29.07 -1.07 -0.44
CA THR A 137 27.96 -1.24 0.50
C THR A 137 26.63 -0.78 -0.10
N ARG A 138 26.62 0.35 -0.81
CA ARG A 138 25.43 0.86 -1.52
C ARG A 138 24.91 -0.14 -2.55
N ASN A 139 25.80 -0.75 -3.34
CA ASN A 139 25.44 -1.75 -4.34
C ASN A 139 24.98 -3.07 -3.70
N ASP A 140 25.58 -3.48 -2.58
CA ASP A 140 25.20 -4.68 -1.86
C ASP A 140 23.78 -4.55 -1.27
N VAL A 141 23.50 -3.44 -0.57
CA VAL A 141 22.15 -3.13 -0.05
C VAL A 141 21.15 -2.99 -1.19
N LYS A 142 21.51 -2.30 -2.28
CA LYS A 142 20.66 -2.18 -3.47
C LYS A 142 20.27 -3.56 -4.00
N LYS A 143 21.24 -4.47 -4.15
CA LYS A 143 21.01 -5.82 -4.67
C LYS A 143 20.08 -6.62 -3.76
N ILE A 144 20.28 -6.55 -2.43
CA ILE A 144 19.39 -7.20 -1.46
C ILE A 144 17.94 -6.69 -1.62
N LEU A 145 17.73 -5.37 -1.69
CA LEU A 145 16.39 -4.80 -1.84
C LEU A 145 15.75 -5.09 -3.21
N GLN A 146 16.56 -5.16 -4.28
CA GLN A 146 16.09 -5.59 -5.61
C GLN A 146 15.66 -7.06 -5.62
N ASN A 147 16.37 -7.94 -4.90
CA ASN A 147 15.96 -9.34 -4.74
C ASN A 147 14.64 -9.45 -3.98
N LEU A 148 14.39 -8.55 -3.03
CA LEU A 148 13.08 -8.39 -2.38
C LEU A 148 12.01 -7.75 -3.28
N GLN A 149 12.29 -7.55 -4.57
CA GLN A 149 11.39 -7.04 -5.61
C GLN A 149 10.97 -5.57 -5.45
N PHE A 150 11.69 -4.77 -4.66
CA PHE A 150 11.43 -3.33 -4.56
C PHE A 150 11.91 -2.56 -5.79
N GLN A 151 11.33 -1.38 -6.03
CA GLN A 151 11.87 -0.39 -6.96
C GLN A 151 12.95 0.44 -6.22
N VAL A 152 14.22 0.17 -6.49
CA VAL A 152 15.33 0.71 -5.68
C VAL A 152 16.00 1.92 -6.34
N PHE A 153 16.02 3.02 -5.60
CA PHE A 153 16.79 4.24 -5.88
C PHE A 153 18.05 4.25 -5.01
N THR A 154 19.11 4.90 -5.48
CA THR A 154 20.37 4.98 -4.74
C THR A 154 20.93 6.38 -4.79
N ALA A 155 21.40 6.87 -3.65
CA ALA A 155 22.11 8.15 -3.50
C ALA A 155 23.44 7.93 -2.76
N ALA A 156 24.46 8.69 -3.12
CA ALA A 156 25.80 8.62 -2.55
C ALA A 156 26.00 9.54 -1.33
N HIS A 157 25.09 10.47 -1.08
CA HIS A 157 25.12 11.36 0.09
C HIS A 157 23.73 11.96 0.35
N GLY A 158 23.57 12.64 1.50
CA GLY A 158 22.27 13.12 1.93
C GLY A 158 21.62 14.17 1.02
N GLU A 159 22.38 15.09 0.42
CA GLU A 159 21.81 16.10 -0.49
C GLU A 159 21.23 15.48 -1.78
N GLU A 160 21.93 14.50 -2.37
CA GLU A 160 21.40 13.74 -3.51
C GLU A 160 20.13 12.97 -3.12
N ALA A 161 20.10 12.39 -1.91
CA ALA A 161 18.93 11.68 -1.40
C ALA A 161 17.70 12.60 -1.28
N MET A 162 17.87 13.82 -0.76
CA MET A 162 16.76 14.76 -0.62
C MET A 162 16.23 15.24 -1.97
N ASN A 163 17.11 15.42 -2.97
CA ASN A 163 16.68 15.74 -4.33
C ASN A 163 15.86 14.59 -4.95
N TYR A 164 16.33 13.34 -4.84
CA TYR A 164 15.56 12.19 -5.31
C TYR A 164 14.22 12.03 -4.60
N PHE A 165 14.18 12.31 -3.29
CA PHE A 165 12.96 12.24 -2.50
C PHE A 165 11.94 13.31 -2.93
N ALA A 166 12.40 14.53 -3.23
CA ALA A 166 11.55 15.59 -3.76
C ALA A 166 10.91 15.20 -5.10
N ASP A 167 11.66 14.54 -5.98
CA ASP A 167 11.17 14.05 -7.28
C ASP A 167 10.31 12.77 -7.15
N ASN A 168 10.48 12.02 -6.06
CA ASN A 168 9.80 10.74 -5.81
C ASN A 168 9.18 10.73 -4.40
N PRO A 169 8.18 11.59 -4.15
CA PRO A 169 7.54 11.67 -2.84
C PRO A 169 6.75 10.40 -2.51
N ASP A 170 6.62 9.43 -3.41
CA ASP A 170 6.00 8.13 -3.18
C ASP A 170 6.98 7.05 -2.65
N ILE A 171 8.25 7.39 -2.40
CA ILE A 171 9.19 6.52 -1.68
C ILE A 171 8.58 6.13 -0.32
N LYS A 172 8.64 4.84 0.00
CA LYS A 172 8.06 4.23 1.21
C LYS A 172 9.08 3.78 2.24
N LEU A 173 10.32 3.57 1.85
CA LEU A 173 11.40 3.19 2.75
C LEU A 173 12.71 3.86 2.35
N VAL A 174 13.43 4.38 3.32
CA VAL A 174 14.81 4.84 3.18
C VAL A 174 15.71 3.99 4.07
N VAL A 175 16.76 3.42 3.50
CA VAL A 175 17.85 2.77 4.24
C VAL A 175 19.06 3.70 4.12
N SER A 176 19.40 4.40 5.19
CA SER A 176 20.43 5.46 5.16
C SER A 176 21.59 5.11 6.04
N ASP A 177 22.80 5.21 5.52
CA ASP A 177 24.01 5.30 6.31
C ASP A 177 23.98 6.54 7.21
N TYR A 178 24.60 6.43 8.38
CA TYR A 178 24.82 7.54 9.27
C TYR A 178 26.04 8.36 8.82
N GLY A 179 27.17 7.69 8.58
CA GLY A 179 28.50 8.28 8.41
C GLY A 179 28.80 8.83 7.01
N MET A 180 27.95 9.70 6.47
CA MET A 180 28.09 10.22 5.09
C MET A 180 28.70 11.63 5.02
N PRO A 181 29.42 11.98 3.94
CA PRO A 181 29.92 13.33 3.71
C PRO A 181 28.79 14.31 3.33
N VAL A 182 29.07 15.61 3.44
CA VAL A 182 28.19 16.75 3.09
C VAL A 182 26.98 16.88 4.01
N LYS A 183 26.12 15.88 4.06
CA LYS A 183 24.92 15.81 4.88
C LYS A 183 24.82 14.41 5.47
N ASP A 184 24.89 14.32 6.79
CA ASP A 184 24.91 13.03 7.47
C ASP A 184 23.51 12.37 7.49
N GLY A 185 23.46 11.09 7.86
CA GLY A 185 22.19 10.35 7.88
C GLY A 185 21.18 10.86 8.91
N LEU A 186 21.64 11.49 10.00
CA LEU A 186 20.76 12.05 11.02
C LEU A 186 20.10 13.34 10.54
N GLU A 187 20.82 14.17 9.79
CA GLU A 187 20.27 15.35 9.11
C GLU A 187 19.23 14.94 8.06
N VAL A 188 19.53 13.93 7.24
CA VAL A 188 18.56 13.36 6.28
C VAL A 188 17.31 12.87 7.00
N LEU A 189 17.45 12.10 8.09
CA LEU A 189 16.33 11.59 8.88
C LEU A 189 15.43 12.72 9.37
N LYS A 190 16.00 13.80 9.91
CA LYS A 190 15.23 14.95 10.42
C LYS A 190 14.42 15.62 9.32
N GLU A 191 15.03 15.89 8.16
CA GLU A 191 14.32 16.53 7.04
C GLU A 191 13.24 15.64 6.44
N LEU A 192 13.47 14.33 6.36
CA LEU A 192 12.42 13.38 5.95
C LEU A 192 11.24 13.40 6.93
N ARG A 193 11.51 13.58 8.24
CA ARG A 193 10.49 13.61 9.29
C ARG A 193 9.73 14.92 9.38
N GLU A 194 10.27 16.01 8.87
CA GLU A 194 9.53 17.25 8.65
C GLU A 194 8.45 17.09 7.57
N GLN A 195 8.66 16.16 6.63
CA GLN A 195 7.74 15.94 5.50
C GLN A 195 6.78 14.77 5.71
N LYS A 196 7.21 13.71 6.41
CA LYS A 196 6.41 12.47 6.58
C LYS A 196 6.63 11.82 7.93
N ASP A 197 5.53 11.35 8.53
CA ASP A 197 5.62 10.59 9.76
C ASP A 197 6.15 9.15 9.54
N LYS A 198 6.50 8.48 10.63
CA LYS A 198 7.13 7.14 10.61
C LYS A 198 6.22 6.02 10.10
N ASN A 199 4.90 6.22 10.07
CA ASN A 199 3.91 5.28 9.54
C ASN A 199 3.70 5.48 8.02
N GLU A 200 4.07 6.65 7.49
CA GLU A 200 3.99 6.99 6.08
C GLU A 200 5.28 6.70 5.31
N LEU A 201 6.43 6.91 5.98
CA LEU A 201 7.78 6.68 5.45
C LEU A 201 8.66 5.93 6.46
N GLY A 202 9.03 4.70 6.11
CA GLY A 202 9.99 3.91 6.86
C GLY A 202 11.40 4.48 6.71
N VAL A 203 12.15 4.60 7.81
CA VAL A 203 13.57 4.94 7.77
C VAL A 203 14.35 3.97 8.65
N ILE A 204 15.31 3.26 8.06
CA ILE A 204 16.24 2.37 8.74
C ILE A 204 17.64 2.99 8.66
N MET A 205 18.25 3.26 9.81
CA MET A 205 19.61 3.81 9.87
C MET A 205 20.65 2.69 9.87
N MET A 206 21.67 2.80 9.03
CA MET A 206 22.86 1.96 9.08
C MET A 206 23.96 2.71 9.83
N THR A 207 24.68 2.04 10.73
CA THR A 207 25.75 2.66 11.52
C THR A 207 26.95 1.74 11.65
N SER A 208 28.16 2.27 11.48
CA SER A 208 29.40 1.53 11.66
C SER A 208 29.78 1.38 13.13
N ALA A 209 30.41 0.28 13.50
CA ALA A 209 30.87 0.05 14.89
C ALA A 209 31.82 1.14 15.44
N ASN A 210 32.48 1.90 14.56
CA ASN A 210 33.40 2.98 14.92
C ASN A 210 32.70 4.31 15.18
N GLU A 211 31.40 4.41 14.90
CA GLU A 211 30.61 5.62 15.14
C GLU A 211 30.14 5.62 16.59
N ASN A 212 30.50 6.66 17.36
CA ASN A 212 30.09 6.84 18.75
C ASN A 212 28.63 7.32 18.87
N VAL A 213 27.73 6.77 18.06
CA VAL A 213 26.31 7.14 18.04
C VAL A 213 25.47 5.97 18.49
N SER A 214 24.73 6.18 19.57
CA SER A 214 23.79 5.18 20.06
C SER A 214 22.60 5.07 19.12
N GLY A 215 22.17 3.85 18.78
CA GLY A 215 20.93 3.62 18.04
C GLY A 215 19.69 4.29 18.68
N ALA A 216 19.72 4.56 19.99
CA ALA A 216 18.68 5.32 20.68
C ALA A 216 18.52 6.76 20.14
N VAL A 217 19.58 7.37 19.61
CA VAL A 217 19.52 8.69 18.97
C VAL A 217 18.65 8.63 17.73
N PHE A 218 18.82 7.62 16.88
CA PHE A 218 18.03 7.45 15.66
C PHE A 218 16.54 7.25 15.98
N LEU A 219 16.23 6.36 16.92
CA LEU A 219 14.84 6.08 17.32
C LEU A 219 14.15 7.33 17.90
N LYS A 220 14.88 8.12 18.72
CA LYS A 220 14.36 9.39 19.28
C LYS A 220 14.11 10.46 18.21
N ASN A 221 14.82 10.40 17.09
CA ASN A 221 14.61 11.30 15.95
C ASN A 221 13.66 10.70 14.91
N GLY A 222 12.95 9.61 15.24
CA GLY A 222 11.87 9.07 14.41
C GLY A 222 12.28 7.99 13.41
N ALA A 223 13.52 7.47 13.45
CA ALA A 223 13.84 6.26 12.69
C ALA A 223 12.92 5.10 13.12
N ASN A 224 12.53 4.26 12.16
CA ASN A 224 11.74 3.06 12.44
C ASN A 224 12.62 1.97 13.07
N ASP A 225 13.87 1.89 12.61
CA ASP A 225 14.85 0.95 13.14
C ASP A 225 16.28 1.39 12.81
N PHE A 226 17.27 0.63 13.28
CA PHE A 226 18.67 0.79 12.90
C PHE A 226 19.38 -0.58 12.78
N ILE A 227 20.47 -0.63 12.02
CA ILE A 227 21.29 -1.83 11.83
C ILE A 227 22.78 -1.47 11.89
N ALA A 228 23.57 -2.30 12.56
CA ALA A 228 25.01 -2.07 12.70
C ALA A 228 25.80 -2.72 11.55
N LYS A 229 26.80 -2.02 11.00
CA LYS A 229 27.74 -2.52 10.00
C LYS A 229 28.97 -3.14 10.68
N PRO A 230 29.48 -4.30 10.21
CA PRO A 230 28.89 -5.14 9.15
C PRO A 230 27.64 -5.89 9.64
N PHE A 231 26.66 -6.08 8.76
CA PHE A 231 25.42 -6.80 9.05
C PHE A 231 25.29 -8.09 8.23
N LEU A 232 24.45 -8.99 8.74
CA LEU A 232 24.01 -10.17 7.99
C LEU A 232 22.88 -9.76 7.04
N LYS A 233 22.87 -10.32 5.82
CA LYS A 233 21.82 -10.07 4.82
C LYS A 233 20.42 -10.37 5.38
N GLU A 234 20.28 -11.46 6.13
CA GLU A 234 18.99 -11.87 6.71
C GLU A 234 18.51 -10.87 7.77
N GLU A 235 19.42 -10.25 8.52
CA GLU A 235 19.07 -9.21 9.47
C GLU A 235 18.47 -7.99 8.75
N LEU A 236 19.10 -7.54 7.66
CA LEU A 236 18.57 -6.44 6.86
C LEU A 236 17.18 -6.80 6.28
N ILE A 237 17.02 -7.99 5.70
CA ILE A 237 15.74 -8.46 5.16
C ILE A 237 14.65 -8.44 6.24
N CYS A 238 14.94 -8.97 7.44
CA CYS A 238 14.01 -8.98 8.55
C CYS A 238 13.59 -7.57 8.97
N ARG A 239 14.55 -6.64 9.13
CA ARG A 239 14.25 -5.25 9.52
C ARG A 239 13.43 -4.50 8.47
N VAL A 240 13.75 -4.70 7.19
CA VAL A 240 13.01 -4.13 6.06
C VAL A 240 11.57 -4.65 6.03
N ASN A 241 11.38 -5.97 6.09
CA ASN A 241 10.05 -6.58 6.07
C ASN A 241 9.22 -6.13 7.27
N ASN A 242 9.78 -6.18 8.49
CA ASN A 242 9.09 -5.73 9.71
C ASN A 242 8.67 -4.25 9.61
N THR A 243 9.54 -3.39 9.07
CA THR A 243 9.24 -1.96 8.92
C THR A 243 8.05 -1.74 7.98
N ILE A 244 8.08 -2.34 6.78
CA ILE A 244 7.02 -2.21 5.79
C ILE A 244 5.71 -2.83 6.30
N GLU A 245 5.76 -4.03 6.88
CA GLU A 245 4.56 -4.71 7.40
C GLU A 245 3.92 -3.94 8.55
N ASN A 246 4.72 -3.38 9.46
CA ASN A 246 4.19 -2.55 10.54
C ASN A 246 3.49 -1.31 9.99
N MET A 247 4.09 -0.63 9.01
CA MET A 247 3.45 0.51 8.34
C MET A 247 2.15 0.09 7.65
N GLU A 248 2.14 -1.03 6.91
CA GLU A 248 0.94 -1.56 6.27
C GLU A 248 -0.16 -1.89 7.29
N ASN A 249 0.20 -2.50 8.42
CA ASN A 249 -0.74 -2.86 9.47
C ASN A 249 -1.34 -1.62 10.14
N ILE A 250 -0.53 -0.61 10.44
CA ILE A 250 -1.01 0.67 10.97
C ILE A 250 -1.97 1.33 9.98
N ASN A 251 -1.61 1.36 8.69
CA ASN A 251 -2.45 1.91 7.64
C ASN A 251 -3.76 1.12 7.48
N LYS A 252 -3.74 -0.21 7.60
CA LYS A 252 -4.94 -1.05 7.61
C LYS A 252 -5.83 -0.73 8.80
N ILE A 253 -5.27 -0.63 10.01
CA ILE A 253 -6.02 -0.28 11.23
C ILE A 253 -6.65 1.10 11.09
N ALA A 254 -5.89 2.10 10.63
CA ALA A 254 -6.39 3.45 10.37
C ALA A 254 -7.54 3.43 9.35
N ASN A 255 -7.39 2.70 8.25
CA ASN A 255 -8.47 2.54 7.27
C ASN A 255 -9.71 1.87 7.87
N PHE A 256 -9.57 0.79 8.65
CA PHE A 256 -10.70 0.16 9.34
C PHE A 256 -11.39 1.12 10.33
N ALA A 257 -10.62 1.97 11.00
CA ALA A 257 -11.13 2.92 11.98
C ALA A 257 -11.81 4.12 11.33
N ASN A 258 -11.34 4.58 10.17
CA ASN A 258 -11.68 5.89 9.61
C ASN A 258 -12.44 5.82 8.29
N LYS A 259 -12.55 4.65 7.64
CA LYS A 259 -13.22 4.51 6.34
C LYS A 259 -14.48 3.65 6.42
N ASP A 260 -15.43 3.95 5.55
CA ASP A 260 -16.60 3.11 5.30
C ASP A 260 -16.19 1.88 4.48
N PHE A 261 -16.52 0.69 4.97
CA PHE A 261 -16.10 -0.58 4.38
C PHE A 261 -16.60 -0.79 2.94
N LEU A 262 -17.79 -0.29 2.61
CA LEU A 262 -18.39 -0.51 1.29
C LEU A 262 -17.80 0.41 0.23
N THR A 263 -17.62 1.68 0.59
CA THR A 263 -17.33 2.76 -0.37
C THR A 263 -15.87 3.19 -0.38
N GLY A 264 -15.12 2.94 0.69
CA GLY A 264 -13.72 3.38 0.83
C GLY A 264 -13.57 4.90 1.08
N LEU A 265 -14.69 5.63 1.18
CA LEU A 265 -14.72 7.00 1.69
C LEU A 265 -14.45 7.02 3.19
N PHE A 266 -14.22 8.22 3.74
CA PHE A 266 -14.20 8.36 5.19
C PHE A 266 -15.56 8.01 5.80
N ASN A 267 -15.55 7.57 7.07
CA ASN A 267 -16.77 7.34 7.81
C ASN A 267 -17.22 8.63 8.50
N ARG A 268 -18.45 8.60 9.03
CA ARG A 268 -19.04 9.74 9.75
C ARG A 268 -18.14 10.25 10.87
N ARG A 269 -17.57 9.37 11.68
CA ARG A 269 -16.73 9.78 12.82
C ARG A 269 -15.53 10.60 12.35
N TYR A 270 -14.79 10.09 11.36
CA TYR A 270 -13.63 10.80 10.83
C TYR A 270 -14.00 12.16 10.22
N PHE A 271 -15.13 12.25 9.51
CA PHE A 271 -15.62 13.54 8.99
C PHE A 271 -15.83 14.56 10.11
N TYR A 272 -16.48 14.14 11.21
CA TYR A 272 -16.72 15.01 12.36
C TYR A 272 -15.41 15.47 13.00
N ASP A 273 -14.48 14.54 13.25
CA ASP A 273 -13.18 14.84 13.86
C ASP A 273 -12.38 15.84 13.00
N ASP A 274 -12.25 15.58 11.69
CA ASP A 274 -11.52 16.46 10.76
C ASP A 274 -12.19 17.85 10.63
N MET A 275 -13.53 17.88 10.59
CA MET A 275 -14.24 19.14 10.49
C MET A 275 -14.10 19.99 11.76
N GLN A 276 -14.10 19.38 12.94
CA GLN A 276 -13.85 20.11 14.19
C GLN A 276 -12.44 20.71 14.23
N GLU A 277 -11.43 19.94 13.84
CA GLU A 277 -10.05 20.41 13.73
C GLU A 277 -9.92 21.54 12.70
N TYR A 278 -10.58 21.40 11.55
CA TYR A 278 -10.60 22.43 10.53
C TYR A 278 -11.26 23.72 11.03
N LEU A 279 -12.42 23.65 11.67
CA LEU A 279 -13.09 24.84 12.21
C LEU A 279 -12.22 25.56 13.26
N ALA A 280 -11.53 24.82 14.13
CA ALA A 280 -10.59 25.42 15.09
C ALA A 280 -9.45 26.17 14.38
N SER A 281 -8.92 25.64 13.27
CA SER A 281 -7.89 26.32 12.48
C SER A 281 -8.38 27.61 11.80
N LEU A 282 -9.70 27.73 11.55
CA LEU A 282 -10.29 28.93 10.93
C LEU A 282 -10.40 30.11 11.90
N GLU A 283 -10.32 29.88 13.22
CA GLU A 283 -10.28 30.96 14.21
C GLU A 283 -9.04 31.84 14.03
N GLU A 284 -7.90 31.23 13.70
CA GLU A 284 -6.64 31.93 13.46
C GLU A 284 -6.52 32.45 12.01
N ASN A 285 -7.03 31.68 11.04
CA ASN A 285 -6.96 32.03 9.62
C ASN A 285 -8.31 31.79 8.92
N PRO A 286 -9.21 32.79 8.90
CA PRO A 286 -10.52 32.67 8.27
C PRO A 286 -10.43 32.39 6.77
N MET A 287 -10.95 31.24 6.36
CA MET A 287 -10.96 30.77 4.97
C MET A 287 -12.35 30.28 4.58
N PRO A 288 -12.79 30.50 3.34
CA PRO A 288 -14.11 30.08 2.90
C PRO A 288 -14.16 28.56 2.72
N TYR A 289 -15.28 27.95 3.05
CA TYR A 289 -15.51 26.51 2.89
C TYR A 289 -16.99 26.22 2.61
N ALA A 290 -17.27 25.03 2.11
CA ALA A 290 -18.62 24.54 1.88
C ALA A 290 -18.78 23.13 2.43
N VAL A 291 -19.93 22.87 3.04
CA VAL A 291 -20.35 21.54 3.49
C VAL A 291 -21.60 21.15 2.73
N ALA A 292 -21.66 19.92 2.25
CA ALA A 292 -22.84 19.39 1.60
C ALA A 292 -23.25 18.03 2.15
N VAL A 293 -24.54 17.84 2.34
CA VAL A 293 -25.14 16.52 2.55
C VAL A 293 -25.82 16.08 1.26
N ILE A 294 -25.51 14.85 0.84
CA ILE A 294 -25.90 14.26 -0.44
C ILE A 294 -26.66 12.97 -0.15
N ASP A 295 -27.83 12.78 -0.75
CA ASP A 295 -28.58 11.52 -0.68
C ASP A 295 -28.89 10.97 -2.07
N VAL A 296 -28.75 9.65 -2.21
CA VAL A 296 -29.08 8.93 -3.45
C VAL A 296 -30.60 8.79 -3.58
N ASP A 297 -31.15 9.42 -4.60
CA ASP A 297 -32.60 9.46 -4.82
C ASP A 297 -33.16 8.06 -5.11
N GLY A 298 -34.14 7.63 -4.31
CA GLY A 298 -34.88 6.39 -4.56
C GLY A 298 -34.07 5.11 -4.33
N LEU A 299 -32.94 5.16 -3.61
CA LEU A 299 -32.09 4.00 -3.35
C LEU A 299 -32.85 2.80 -2.78
N LYS A 300 -33.80 3.04 -1.86
CA LYS A 300 -34.65 1.97 -1.32
C LYS A 300 -35.44 1.25 -2.42
N ASN A 301 -36.08 1.98 -3.32
CA ASN A 301 -36.85 1.40 -4.43
C ASN A 301 -35.96 0.58 -5.37
N ILE A 302 -34.72 1.03 -5.57
CA ILE A 302 -33.73 0.29 -6.37
C ILE A 302 -33.34 -1.00 -5.67
N ASN A 303 -33.08 -0.97 -4.37
CA ASN A 303 -32.77 -2.17 -3.58
C ASN A 303 -33.94 -3.16 -3.58
N ASP A 304 -35.17 -2.67 -3.41
CA ASP A 304 -36.37 -3.49 -3.41
C ASP A 304 -36.60 -4.15 -4.79
N LYS A 305 -36.29 -3.44 -5.89
CA LYS A 305 -36.47 -3.96 -7.26
C LYS A 305 -35.33 -4.87 -7.74
N TYR A 306 -34.07 -4.50 -7.47
CA TYR A 306 -32.90 -5.13 -8.08
C TYR A 306 -32.00 -5.86 -7.08
N GLY A 307 -32.28 -5.78 -5.77
CA GLY A 307 -31.49 -6.39 -4.70
C GLY A 307 -30.38 -5.48 -4.16
N GLN A 308 -29.90 -5.77 -2.96
CA GLN A 308 -28.93 -4.94 -2.22
C GLN A 308 -27.60 -4.75 -2.97
N ASP A 309 -27.09 -5.80 -3.62
CA ASP A 309 -25.86 -5.71 -4.43
C ASP A 309 -25.92 -4.61 -5.52
N SER A 310 -27.14 -4.30 -5.98
CA SER A 310 -27.36 -3.27 -7.00
C SER A 310 -27.27 -1.86 -6.41
N GLY A 311 -27.81 -1.64 -5.21
CA GLY A 311 -27.61 -0.41 -4.46
C GLY A 311 -26.15 -0.20 -4.09
N ASP A 312 -25.47 -1.27 -3.66
CA ASP A 312 -24.04 -1.23 -3.35
C ASP A 312 -23.18 -0.77 -4.53
N LYS A 313 -23.53 -1.19 -5.76
CA LYS A 313 -22.87 -0.70 -6.97
C LYS A 313 -23.08 0.80 -7.19
N ILE A 314 -24.28 1.32 -6.92
CA ILE A 314 -24.57 2.75 -7.04
C ILE A 314 -23.79 3.56 -6.01
N LEU A 315 -23.76 3.08 -4.77
CA LEU A 315 -23.01 3.72 -3.67
C LEU A 315 -21.51 3.77 -3.97
N LYS A 316 -20.94 2.67 -4.48
CA LYS A 316 -19.54 2.61 -4.92
C LYS A 316 -19.25 3.56 -6.09
N LEU A 317 -20.19 3.73 -7.02
CA LEU A 317 -20.03 4.64 -8.14
C LEU A 317 -20.02 6.10 -7.68
N LEU A 318 -20.97 6.49 -6.82
CA LEU A 318 -20.99 7.83 -6.23
C LEU A 318 -19.72 8.10 -5.42
N ALA A 319 -19.30 7.13 -4.60
CA ALA A 319 -18.06 7.22 -3.83
C ALA A 319 -16.83 7.42 -4.71
N LYS A 320 -16.69 6.62 -5.77
CA LYS A 320 -15.61 6.79 -6.74
C LYS A 320 -15.63 8.19 -7.36
N LYS A 321 -16.80 8.68 -7.74
CA LYS A 321 -16.93 10.02 -8.33
C LYS A 321 -16.52 11.12 -7.35
N LEU A 322 -16.91 10.99 -6.08
CA LEU A 322 -16.48 11.91 -5.02
C LEU A 322 -14.96 11.88 -4.86
N ILE A 323 -14.34 10.69 -4.76
CA ILE A 323 -12.87 10.54 -4.65
C ILE A 323 -12.15 11.20 -5.83
N ASP A 324 -12.64 10.96 -7.05
CA ASP A 324 -12.01 11.47 -8.27
C ASP A 324 -12.14 13.00 -8.42
N ASP A 325 -13.21 13.61 -7.86
CA ASP A 325 -13.50 15.04 -8.00
C ASP A 325 -12.95 15.90 -6.83
N THR A 326 -12.80 15.33 -5.62
CA THR A 326 -12.28 16.05 -4.45
C THR A 326 -10.75 16.14 -4.41
N LYS A 327 -10.20 17.20 -3.82
CA LYS A 327 -8.75 17.35 -3.57
C LYS A 327 -8.33 16.58 -2.31
N SER A 328 -7.03 16.39 -2.12
CA SER A 328 -6.47 15.75 -0.91
C SER A 328 -6.76 16.52 0.39
N SER A 329 -7.04 17.82 0.30
CA SER A 329 -7.45 18.66 1.44
C SER A 329 -8.93 18.53 1.78
N ASP A 330 -9.77 18.10 0.83
CA ASP A 330 -11.21 17.98 1.01
C ASP A 330 -11.55 16.64 1.68
N ILE A 331 -12.71 16.56 2.30
CA ILE A 331 -13.22 15.33 2.90
C ILE A 331 -14.49 14.90 2.20
N ALA A 332 -14.52 13.67 1.71
CA ALA A 332 -15.74 12.98 1.31
C ALA A 332 -15.96 11.77 2.23
N ALA A 333 -17.14 11.72 2.85
CA ALA A 333 -17.51 10.71 3.81
C ALA A 333 -18.88 10.10 3.50
N ARG A 334 -19.08 8.85 3.93
CA ARG A 334 -20.39 8.21 3.94
C ARG A 334 -20.93 8.18 5.37
N PHE A 335 -22.12 8.73 5.56
CA PHE A 335 -22.76 8.78 6.88
C PHE A 335 -23.57 7.53 7.19
N GLY A 336 -23.99 6.80 6.14
CA GLY A 336 -24.71 5.54 6.25
C GLY A 336 -25.82 5.47 5.21
N GLY A 337 -26.33 4.26 4.92
CA GLY A 337 -27.40 4.09 3.95
C GLY A 337 -27.04 4.68 2.58
N GLY A 338 -27.81 5.66 2.13
CA GLY A 338 -27.62 6.41 0.88
C GLY A 338 -27.00 7.81 1.06
N GLU A 339 -26.59 8.17 2.28
CA GLU A 339 -26.19 9.52 2.66
C GLU A 339 -24.67 9.68 2.71
N PHE A 340 -24.21 10.77 2.10
CA PHE A 340 -22.82 11.17 1.98
C PHE A 340 -22.67 12.61 2.44
N CYS A 341 -21.52 12.94 3.00
CA CYS A 341 -21.18 14.31 3.39
C CYS A 341 -19.84 14.71 2.76
N VAL A 342 -19.76 15.96 2.29
CA VAL A 342 -18.56 16.50 1.65
C VAL A 342 -18.21 17.83 2.29
N LEU A 343 -16.97 17.98 2.71
CA LEU A 343 -16.36 19.24 3.15
C LEU A 343 -15.34 19.66 2.10
N LEU A 344 -15.60 20.79 1.43
CA LEU A 344 -14.65 21.43 0.53
C LEU A 344 -13.93 22.54 1.29
N LYS A 345 -12.61 22.41 1.44
CA LYS A 345 -11.77 23.37 2.20
C LYS A 345 -11.22 24.44 1.25
N ASN A 346 -11.10 25.68 1.74
CA ASN A 346 -10.59 26.83 0.98
C ASN A 346 -11.22 26.96 -0.42
N VAL A 347 -12.55 27.06 -0.47
CA VAL A 347 -13.31 27.14 -1.72
C VAL A 347 -14.28 28.32 -1.69
N SER A 348 -14.39 29.04 -2.81
CA SER A 348 -15.39 30.09 -2.94
C SER A 348 -16.80 29.51 -3.01
N GLN A 349 -17.81 30.30 -2.63
CA GLN A 349 -19.21 29.87 -2.74
C GLN A 349 -19.57 29.50 -4.20
N GLU A 350 -19.12 30.30 -5.16
CA GLU A 350 -19.39 30.07 -6.58
C GLU A 350 -18.79 28.73 -7.06
N ASP A 351 -17.53 28.45 -6.70
CA ASP A 351 -16.85 27.22 -7.12
C ASP A 351 -17.44 25.98 -6.43
N ALA A 352 -17.83 26.10 -5.17
CA ALA A 352 -18.52 25.04 -4.45
C ALA A 352 -19.90 24.72 -5.09
N VAL A 353 -20.68 25.74 -5.46
CA VAL A 353 -21.94 25.52 -6.20
C VAL A 353 -21.67 24.83 -7.54
N LYS A 354 -20.68 25.30 -8.31
CA LYS A 354 -20.28 24.67 -9.58
C LYS A 354 -19.89 23.21 -9.39
N PHE A 355 -19.13 22.91 -8.34
CA PHE A 355 -18.72 21.56 -7.97
C PHE A 355 -19.94 20.66 -7.74
N PHE A 356 -20.86 21.03 -6.85
CA PHE A 356 -22.02 20.18 -6.51
C PHE A 356 -23.03 20.07 -7.65
N VAL A 357 -23.24 21.14 -8.41
CA VAL A 357 -24.08 21.10 -9.63
C VAL A 357 -23.47 20.17 -10.69
N GLY A 358 -22.16 20.25 -10.87
CA GLY A 358 -21.39 19.39 -11.77
C GLY A 358 -21.45 17.92 -11.36
N LEU A 359 -21.21 17.62 -10.08
CA LEU A 359 -21.32 16.29 -9.49
C LEU A 359 -22.71 15.69 -9.75
N ARG A 360 -23.76 16.42 -9.38
CA ARG A 360 -25.16 16.00 -9.60
C ARG A 360 -25.46 15.73 -11.07
N ALA A 361 -25.04 16.62 -11.97
CA ALA A 361 -25.25 16.46 -13.40
C ALA A 361 -24.49 15.23 -13.95
N ALA A 362 -23.26 15.01 -13.51
CA ALA A 362 -22.45 13.86 -13.91
C ALA A 362 -23.05 12.53 -13.45
N ILE A 363 -23.60 12.46 -12.24
CA ILE A 363 -24.30 11.26 -11.75
C ILE A 363 -25.57 11.00 -12.57
N ALA A 364 -26.37 12.04 -12.84
CA ALA A 364 -27.61 11.91 -13.61
C ALA A 364 -27.38 11.53 -15.09
N ALA A 365 -26.25 11.94 -15.67
CA ALA A 365 -25.90 11.69 -17.06
C ALA A 365 -25.36 10.26 -17.31
N ASN A 366 -24.98 9.53 -16.26
CA ASN A 366 -24.35 8.22 -16.36
C ASN A 366 -25.23 7.12 -15.73
N PRO A 367 -26.15 6.51 -16.50
CA PRO A 367 -26.93 5.38 -16.03
C PRO A 367 -26.04 4.20 -15.61
N VAL A 368 -26.48 3.47 -14.57
CA VAL A 368 -25.78 2.30 -14.07
C VAL A 368 -26.37 1.04 -14.68
N ASN A 369 -25.51 0.20 -15.27
CA ASN A 369 -25.94 -1.10 -15.77
C ASN A 369 -26.13 -2.08 -14.61
N ILE A 370 -27.39 -2.44 -14.35
CA ILE A 370 -27.81 -3.35 -13.27
C ILE A 370 -28.59 -4.49 -13.91
N LYS A 371 -28.11 -5.74 -13.77
CA LYS A 371 -28.75 -6.95 -14.33
C LYS A 371 -29.15 -6.80 -15.83
N ASN A 372 -28.27 -6.19 -16.64
CA ASN A 372 -28.49 -5.88 -18.06
C ASN A 372 -29.57 -4.83 -18.36
N GLU A 373 -30.05 -4.10 -17.35
CA GLU A 373 -30.89 -2.91 -17.51
C GLU A 373 -30.09 -1.64 -17.22
N SER A 374 -30.36 -0.60 -18.01
CA SER A 374 -29.78 0.73 -17.80
C SER A 374 -30.66 1.51 -16.82
N VAL A 375 -30.19 1.67 -15.58
CA VAL A 375 -30.94 2.32 -14.50
C VAL A 375 -30.44 3.74 -14.32
N LYS A 376 -31.32 4.73 -14.50
CA LYS A 376 -31.02 6.12 -14.19
C LYS A 376 -31.01 6.34 -12.69
N ILE A 377 -29.97 7.02 -12.20
CA ILE A 377 -29.81 7.40 -10.81
C ILE A 377 -29.67 8.92 -10.73
N SER A 378 -30.05 9.50 -9.60
CA SER A 378 -29.81 10.92 -9.31
C SER A 378 -29.49 11.10 -7.83
N VAL A 379 -29.01 12.28 -7.49
CA VAL A 379 -28.74 12.68 -6.11
C VAL A 379 -29.41 14.01 -5.82
N SER A 380 -29.90 14.14 -4.59
CA SER A 380 -30.32 15.43 -4.01
C SER A 380 -29.20 15.92 -3.10
N ILE A 381 -28.92 17.22 -3.13
CA ILE A 381 -27.79 17.83 -2.42
C ILE A 381 -28.27 19.07 -1.65
N GLY A 382 -27.99 19.14 -0.36
CA GLY A 382 -28.12 20.35 0.45
C GLY A 382 -26.75 20.92 0.78
N VAL A 383 -26.54 22.22 0.58
CA VAL A 383 -25.24 22.89 0.74
C VAL A 383 -25.32 24.01 1.75
N THR A 384 -24.39 24.02 2.70
CA THR A 384 -24.15 25.11 3.65
C THR A 384 -22.79 25.73 3.39
N PHE A 385 -22.72 27.06 3.41
CA PHE A 385 -21.45 27.78 3.36
C PHE A 385 -21.00 28.16 4.75
N GLY A 386 -19.70 28.03 4.97
CA GLY A 386 -19.07 28.35 6.24
C GLY A 386 -19.33 29.78 6.69
N LYS A 387 -19.67 29.93 7.97
CA LYS A 387 -19.64 31.18 8.73
C LYS A 387 -18.87 30.92 10.02
N SER A 388 -18.18 31.92 10.54
CA SER A 388 -17.24 31.81 11.67
C SER A 388 -17.84 31.32 12.98
N ASP A 389 -19.16 31.36 13.13
CA ASP A 389 -19.81 31.23 14.44
C ASP A 389 -20.55 29.90 14.63
N TYR A 390 -20.56 29.02 13.61
CA TYR A 390 -21.29 27.77 13.68
C TYR A 390 -20.43 26.61 14.17
N ASN A 391 -21.00 25.78 15.03
CA ASN A 391 -20.41 24.47 15.33
C ASN A 391 -20.74 23.44 14.23
N VAL A 392 -20.10 22.26 14.29
CA VAL A 392 -20.26 21.20 13.28
C VAL A 392 -21.71 20.74 13.14
N ASP A 393 -22.44 20.59 14.25
CA ASP A 393 -23.82 20.12 14.24
C ASP A 393 -24.76 21.14 13.58
N GLU A 394 -24.59 22.43 13.86
CA GLU A 394 -25.37 23.52 13.23
C GLU A 394 -25.15 23.58 11.71
N ILE A 395 -23.90 23.40 11.25
CA ILE A 395 -23.58 23.41 9.81
C ILE A 395 -24.24 22.22 9.10
N LEU A 396 -24.22 21.05 9.73
CA LEU A 396 -24.84 19.84 9.20
C LEU A 396 -26.36 19.94 9.21
N GLU A 397 -26.96 20.49 10.27
CA GLU A 397 -28.40 20.72 10.36
C GLU A 397 -28.90 21.64 9.23
N LEU A 398 -28.21 22.74 8.97
CA LEU A 398 -28.50 23.64 7.85
C LEU A 398 -28.40 22.92 6.48
N ALA A 399 -27.41 22.04 6.32
CA ALA A 399 -27.22 21.30 5.07
C ALA A 399 -28.31 20.24 4.89
N ASP A 400 -28.73 19.59 5.99
CA ASP A 400 -29.83 18.63 6.01
C ASP A 400 -31.18 19.30 5.72
N GLU A 401 -31.44 20.49 6.24
CA GLU A 401 -32.64 21.27 5.89
C GLU A 401 -32.66 21.62 4.40
N ALA A 402 -31.54 22.04 3.83
CA ALA A 402 -31.41 22.28 2.40
C ALA A 402 -31.64 20.98 1.59
N LEU A 403 -31.08 19.85 2.03
CA LEU A 403 -31.30 18.55 1.40
C LEU A 403 -32.77 18.12 1.46
N TYR A 404 -33.44 18.38 2.58
CA TYR A 404 -34.87 18.15 2.73
C TYR A 404 -35.67 18.97 1.70
N ARG A 405 -35.35 20.26 1.55
CA ARG A 405 -35.96 21.10 0.49
C ARG A 405 -35.68 20.54 -0.91
N ALA A 406 -34.48 20.03 -1.17
CA ALA A 406 -34.12 19.44 -2.45
C ALA A 406 -35.01 18.23 -2.78
N LYS A 407 -35.28 17.39 -1.77
CA LYS A 407 -36.17 16.22 -1.88
C LYS A 407 -37.63 16.62 -2.10
N GLN A 408 -38.12 17.65 -1.40
CA GLN A 408 -39.49 18.15 -1.54
C GLN A 408 -39.72 18.82 -2.91
N ASN A 409 -38.72 19.54 -3.43
CA ASN A 409 -38.79 20.24 -4.70
C ASN A 409 -38.53 19.34 -5.93
N GLY A 410 -38.76 18.03 -5.80
CA GLY A 410 -38.73 17.09 -6.92
C GLY A 410 -37.41 16.33 -7.12
N ARG A 411 -36.48 16.37 -6.15
CA ARG A 411 -35.20 15.64 -6.18
C ARG A 411 -34.27 16.06 -7.33
N ASN A 412 -33.13 15.37 -7.50
CA ASN A 412 -32.14 15.62 -8.55
C ASN A 412 -31.73 17.11 -8.68
N ARG A 413 -31.45 17.75 -7.54
CA ARG A 413 -31.11 19.17 -7.47
C ARG A 413 -30.20 19.49 -6.31
N VAL A 414 -29.63 20.68 -6.38
CA VAL A 414 -28.84 21.30 -5.31
C VAL A 414 -29.68 22.42 -4.72
N GLU A 415 -29.85 22.43 -3.40
CA GLU A 415 -30.45 23.53 -2.64
C GLU A 415 -29.41 24.06 -1.65
N ILE A 416 -29.47 25.37 -1.37
CA ILE A 416 -28.56 26.05 -0.45
C ILE A 416 -29.34 26.37 0.84
N ALA A 417 -28.66 26.28 1.99
CA ALA A 417 -29.18 26.57 3.32
C ALA A 417 -29.73 27.99 3.46
#